data_AF-A0A9D0XSZ6-F1
#
_entry.id   AF-A0A9D0XSZ6-F1
#
_cell.length_a   1.000
_cell.length_b   1.000
_cell.length_c   1.000
_cell.angle_alpha   90.00
_cell.angle_beta   90.00
_cell.angle_gamma   90.00
#
_symmetry.space_group_name_H-M   'P 1'
#
loop_
_entity.id
_entity.type
_entity.pdbx_description
1 polymer ?
#
loop_
_entity_poly.entity_id
_entity_poly.type
_entity_poly.pdbx_seq_one_letter_code
_entity_poly.pdbx_strand_id
1 'polypeptide(L)'
;MSKLATILGIVIGSIILILSMIDYQQGQFIYAFLNWQGLALVLGGTFAAILVNYPLSQVGCVFKGLSKVLTSEPASYDDVIEQMVHLSHVSKQKGLLGIENQIDMIDDSYFRFALTEMLIYQDIEKLKQSLDNRLINMRLRHLSCQEV
;
A
#
# COMPACT_ATOMS: atom_id res chain seq x y z
N MET A 1 7.20 -1.91 4.52
CA MET A 1 7.87 -3.22 4.37
C MET A 1 8.85 -3.09 3.22
N SER A 2 10.11 -3.51 3.38
CA SER A 2 11.05 -3.46 2.27
C SER A 2 10.61 -4.47 1.20
N LYS A 3 10.50 -4.04 -0.06
CA LYS A 3 10.16 -4.90 -1.21
C LYS A 3 11.01 -6.18 -1.21
N LEU A 4 12.28 -6.05 -0.82
CA LEU A 4 13.25 -7.13 -0.68
C LEU A 4 12.77 -8.24 0.26
N ALA A 5 12.21 -7.90 1.42
CA ALA A 5 11.73 -8.90 2.38
C ALA A 5 10.53 -9.68 1.83
N THR A 6 9.60 -9.00 1.16
CA THR A 6 8.43 -9.65 0.52
C THR A 6 8.88 -10.58 -0.61
N ILE A 7 9.79 -10.13 -1.48
CA ILE A 7 10.32 -10.94 -2.60
C ILE A 7 11.09 -12.15 -2.07
N LEU A 8 11.99 -11.95 -1.10
CA LEU A 8 12.75 -13.05 -0.48
C LEU A 8 11.82 -14.07 0.19
N GLY A 9 10.80 -13.60 0.92
CA GLY A 9 9.83 -14.48 1.56
C GLY A 9 9.09 -15.36 0.54
N ILE A 10 8.64 -14.78 -0.58
CA ILE A 10 7.99 -15.53 -1.66
C ILE A 10 8.95 -16.55 -2.25
N VAL A 11 10.19 -16.16 -2.58
CA VAL A 11 11.18 -17.06 -3.18
C VAL A 11 11.53 -18.22 -2.27
N ILE A 12 11.84 -17.95 -1.00
CA ILE A 12 12.19 -18.98 -0.01
C ILE A 12 11.01 -19.92 0.22
N GLY A 13 9.80 -19.38 0.37
CA GLY A 13 8.58 -20.18 0.53
C GLY A 13 8.33 -21.10 -0.67
N SER A 14 8.45 -20.57 -1.89
CA SER A 14 8.31 -21.37 -3.11
C SER A 14 9.36 -22.48 -3.22
N ILE A 15 10.62 -22.21 -2.88
CA ILE A 15 11.69 -23.22 -2.90
C ILE A 15 11.37 -24.36 -1.92
N ILE A 16 10.97 -24.04 -0.69
CA ILE A 16 10.62 -25.05 0.32
C ILE A 16 9.45 -25.92 -0.15
N LEU A 17 8.43 -25.31 -0.77
CA LEU A 17 7.29 -26.05 -1.34
C LEU A 17 7.74 -27.00 -2.45
N ILE A 18 8.55 -26.52 -3.40
CA ILE A 18 9.04 -27.34 -4.52
C ILE A 18 9.89 -28.50 -4.01
N LEU A 19 10.82 -28.25 -3.08
CA LEU A 19 11.64 -29.29 -2.44
C LEU A 19 10.81 -30.33 -1.69
N SER A 20 9.65 -29.94 -1.15
CA SER A 20 8.75 -30.87 -0.44
C SER A 20 7.91 -31.73 -1.39
N MET A 21 7.75 -31.32 -2.66
CA MET A 21 6.98 -32.06 -3.67
C MET A 21 7.80 -33.12 -4.42
N ILE A 22 9.12 -33.18 -4.18
CA ILE A 22 10.00 -34.16 -4.80
C ILE A 22 10.08 -35.38 -3.88
N ASP A 23 9.76 -36.56 -4.43
CA ASP A 23 10.00 -37.82 -3.72
C ASP A 23 11.48 -38.19 -3.85
N TYR A 24 12.24 -38.01 -2.77
CA TYR A 24 13.69 -38.28 -2.73
C TYR A 24 14.04 -39.76 -2.93
N GLN A 25 13.09 -40.68 -2.77
CA GLN A 25 13.34 -42.11 -2.98
C GLN A 25 13.23 -42.52 -4.46
N GLN A 26 12.35 -41.87 -5.21
CA GLN A 26 12.10 -42.18 -6.63
C GLN A 26 12.68 -41.12 -7.58
N GLY A 27 13.11 -39.97 -7.06
CA GLY A 27 13.62 -38.84 -7.85
C GLY A 27 12.57 -38.21 -8.77
N GLN A 28 11.28 -38.49 -8.54
CA GLN A 28 10.18 -37.99 -9.36
C GLN A 28 9.38 -36.91 -8.63
N PHE A 29 8.82 -35.99 -9.41
CA PHE A 29 7.83 -35.05 -8.92
C PHE A 29 6.54 -35.80 -8.57
N ILE A 30 5.99 -35.49 -7.40
CA ILE A 30 4.71 -36.04 -6.99
C ILE A 30 3.61 -35.27 -7.74
N TYR A 31 3.20 -35.80 -8.90
CA TYR A 31 2.12 -35.24 -9.72
C TYR A 31 0.78 -35.10 -8.98
N ALA A 32 0.61 -35.78 -7.85
CA ALA A 32 -0.59 -35.66 -7.01
C ALA A 32 -0.81 -34.25 -6.43
N PHE A 33 0.25 -33.43 -6.27
CA PHE A 33 0.13 -32.05 -5.77
C PHE A 33 -0.38 -31.06 -6.82
N LEU A 34 -0.29 -31.39 -8.11
CA LEU A 34 -0.64 -30.53 -9.23
C LEU A 34 -1.80 -31.12 -10.03
N ASN A 35 -2.95 -31.32 -9.35
CA ASN A 35 -4.18 -31.75 -10.00
C ASN A 35 -5.06 -30.55 -10.38
N TRP A 36 -5.63 -30.61 -11.59
CA TRP A 36 -6.49 -29.54 -12.09
C TRP A 36 -7.77 -29.39 -11.25
N GLN A 37 -8.32 -30.51 -10.80
CA GLN A 37 -9.56 -30.56 -10.03
C GLN A 37 -9.42 -29.92 -8.65
N GLY A 38 -8.32 -30.18 -7.94
CA GLY A 38 -8.06 -29.56 -6.63
C GLY A 38 -7.75 -28.08 -6.75
N LEU A 39 -7.03 -27.68 -7.80
CA LEU A 39 -6.78 -26.25 -8.08
C LEU A 39 -8.08 -25.49 -8.37
N ALA A 40 -8.99 -26.08 -9.16
CA ALA A 40 -10.31 -25.51 -9.41
C ALA A 40 -11.18 -25.46 -8.14
N LEU A 41 -11.09 -26.46 -7.26
CA LEU A 41 -11.81 -26.48 -5.98
C LEU A 41 -11.33 -25.36 -5.04
N VAL A 42 -10.03 -25.22 -4.86
CA VAL A 42 -9.45 -24.22 -3.95
C VAL A 42 -9.64 -22.81 -4.53
N LEU A 43 -9.22 -22.55 -5.76
CA LEU A 43 -9.35 -21.22 -6.35
C LEU A 43 -10.81 -20.83 -6.56
N GLY A 44 -11.64 -21.75 -7.06
CA GLY A 44 -13.06 -21.51 -7.25
C GLY A 44 -13.81 -21.32 -5.93
N GLY A 45 -13.50 -22.13 -4.93
CA GLY A 45 -14.09 -22.03 -3.59
C GLY A 45 -13.70 -20.72 -2.89
N THR A 46 -12.42 -20.35 -2.92
CA THR A 46 -11.95 -19.07 -2.36
C THR A 46 -12.55 -17.88 -3.11
N PHE A 47 -12.62 -17.93 -4.44
CA PHE A 47 -13.22 -16.85 -5.23
C PHE A 47 -14.73 -16.70 -4.95
N ALA A 48 -15.46 -17.81 -4.83
CA ALA A 48 -16.87 -17.78 -4.45
C ALA A 48 -17.06 -17.24 -3.02
N ALA A 49 -16.21 -17.64 -2.06
CA ALA A 49 -16.24 -17.13 -0.69
C ALA A 49 -15.98 -15.61 -0.65
N ILE A 50 -15.04 -15.10 -1.45
CA ILE A 50 -14.77 -13.66 -1.57
C ILE A 50 -16.00 -12.93 -2.11
N LEU A 51 -16.65 -13.44 -3.16
CA LEU A 51 -17.85 -12.80 -3.73
C LEU A 51 -19.06 -12.80 -2.79
N VAL A 52 -19.15 -13.76 -1.88
CA VAL A 52 -20.22 -13.82 -0.87
C VAL A 52 -19.97 -12.82 0.27
N ASN A 53 -18.72 -12.64 0.69
CA ASN A 53 -18.38 -11.80 1.84
C ASN A 53 -18.12 -10.34 1.48
N TYR A 54 -17.68 -10.04 0.25
CA TYR A 54 -17.25 -8.71 -0.16
C TYR A 54 -17.96 -8.23 -1.43
N PRO A 55 -18.34 -6.94 -1.49
CA PRO A 55 -18.91 -6.37 -2.70
C PRO A 55 -17.87 -6.38 -3.84
N LEU A 56 -18.34 -6.59 -5.07
CA LEU A 56 -17.50 -6.64 -6.29
C LEU A 56 -16.56 -5.41 -6.44
N SER A 57 -16.98 -4.24 -5.95
CA SER A 57 -16.16 -3.02 -5.95
C SER A 57 -14.89 -3.13 -5.10
N GLN A 58 -14.89 -3.96 -4.05
CA GLN A 58 -13.74 -4.20 -3.17
C GLN A 58 -12.82 -5.32 -3.69
N VAL A 59 -13.35 -6.30 -4.42
CA VAL A 59 -12.56 -7.40 -5.01
C VAL A 59 -11.49 -6.87 -5.97
N GLY A 60 -11.80 -5.83 -6.75
CA GLY A 60 -10.81 -5.16 -7.61
C GLY A 60 -9.67 -4.48 -6.84
N CYS A 61 -9.88 -4.21 -5.55
CA CYS A 61 -8.87 -3.58 -4.70
C CYS A 61 -7.70 -4.52 -4.39
N VAL A 62 -7.94 -5.84 -4.32
CA VAL A 62 -6.92 -6.87 -4.08
C VAL A 62 -5.82 -6.81 -5.15
N PHE A 63 -6.21 -6.75 -6.42
CA PHE A 63 -5.25 -6.68 -7.53
C PHE A 63 -4.41 -5.39 -7.50
N LYS A 64 -5.03 -4.26 -7.17
CA LYS A 64 -4.32 -2.98 -7.00
C LYS A 64 -3.38 -3.02 -5.80
N GLY A 65 -3.82 -3.61 -4.69
CA GLY A 65 -3.02 -3.80 -3.47
C GLY A 65 -1.79 -4.64 -3.75
N LEU A 66 -1.95 -5.79 -4.43
CA LEU A 66 -0.85 -6.67 -4.81
C LEU A 66 0.20 -5.95 -5.67
N SER A 67 -0.24 -5.22 -6.70
CA SER A 67 0.66 -4.41 -7.52
C SER A 67 1.40 -3.34 -6.70
N LYS A 68 0.69 -2.68 -5.77
CA LYS A 68 1.29 -1.66 -4.90
C LYS A 68 2.31 -2.26 -3.93
N VAL A 69 2.07 -3.46 -3.38
CA VAL A 69 3.03 -4.15 -2.50
C VAL A 69 4.34 -4.45 -3.24
N LEU A 70 4.27 -4.82 -4.52
CA LEU A 70 5.45 -5.10 -5.33
C LEU A 70 6.17 -3.83 -5.80
N THR A 71 5.44 -2.75 -6.07
CA THR A 71 5.98 -1.54 -6.73
C THR A 71 6.24 -0.37 -5.79
N SER A 72 5.66 -0.32 -4.60
CA SER A 72 5.73 0.87 -3.73
C SER A 72 7.09 1.02 -3.03
N GLU A 73 7.85 2.05 -3.42
CA GLU A 73 8.93 2.58 -2.59
C GLU A 73 8.29 3.38 -1.44
N PRO A 74 8.64 3.15 -0.16
CA PRO A 74 8.36 4.14 0.85
C PRO A 74 9.20 5.40 0.56
N ALA A 75 8.59 6.58 0.65
CA ALA A 75 9.35 7.83 0.60
C ALA A 75 10.40 7.83 1.74
N SER A 76 11.61 8.31 1.45
CA SER A 76 12.61 8.47 2.50
C SER A 76 12.11 9.51 3.50
N TYR A 77 12.12 9.17 4.78
CA TYR A 77 11.74 10.11 5.83
C TYR A 77 12.64 11.36 5.79
N ASP A 78 13.91 11.18 5.40
CA ASP A 78 14.88 12.27 5.30
C ASP A 78 14.47 13.28 4.21
N ASP A 79 14.01 12.81 3.05
CA ASP A 79 13.57 13.68 1.95
C ASP A 79 12.36 14.54 2.37
N VAL A 80 11.43 13.94 3.11
CA VAL A 80 10.25 14.64 3.62
C VAL A 80 10.65 15.70 4.65
N ILE A 81 11.58 15.37 5.56
CA ILE A 81 12.09 16.33 6.55
C ILE A 81 12.78 17.50 5.85
N GLU A 82 13.65 17.23 4.88
CA GLU A 82 14.34 18.26 4.12
C GLU A 82 13.35 19.18 3.38
N GLN A 83 12.31 18.59 2.78
CA GLN A 83 11.24 19.34 2.12
C GLN A 83 10.46 20.23 3.10
N MET A 84 10.13 19.74 4.29
CA MET A 84 9.48 20.53 5.34
C MET A 84 10.37 21.69 5.82
N VAL A 85 11.67 21.45 5.99
CA VAL A 85 12.64 22.49 6.36
C VAL A 85 12.74 23.54 5.26
N HIS A 86 12.83 23.13 3.99
CA HIS A 86 12.85 24.04 2.84
C HIS A 86 11.60 24.95 2.82
N LEU A 87 10.41 24.37 2.96
CA LEU A 87 9.15 25.12 3.01
C LEU A 87 9.10 26.09 4.20
N SER A 88 9.69 25.73 5.35
CA SER A 88 9.78 26.63 6.49
C SER A 88 10.65 27.87 6.21
N HIS A 89 11.75 27.71 5.47
CA HIS A 89 12.60 28.83 5.04
C HIS A 89 11.86 29.72 4.04
N VAL A 90 11.14 29.12 3.09
CA VAL A 90 10.33 29.83 2.10
C VAL A 90 9.24 30.64 2.79
N SER A 91 8.52 30.05 3.74
CA SER A 91 7.50 30.72 4.54
C SER A 91 8.07 31.94 5.28
N LYS A 92 9.25 31.81 5.90
CA LYS A 92 9.91 32.92 6.61
C LYS A 92 10.30 34.09 5.69
N GLN A 93 10.70 33.82 4.44
CA GLN A 93 11.17 34.85 3.52
C GLN A 93 10.05 35.47 2.68
N LYS A 94 9.11 34.65 2.20
CA LYS A 94 8.09 35.00 1.20
C LYS A 94 6.67 34.97 1.77
N GLY A 95 6.49 34.57 3.02
CA GLY A 95 5.18 34.45 3.65
C GLY A 95 4.29 33.39 2.99
N LEU A 96 2.98 33.58 3.09
CA LEU A 96 1.96 32.64 2.64
C LEU A 96 2.00 32.38 1.12
N LEU A 97 2.22 33.43 0.32
CA LEU A 97 2.34 33.33 -1.14
C LEU A 97 3.50 32.42 -1.56
N GLY A 98 4.58 32.38 -0.77
CA GLY A 98 5.72 31.51 -1.04
C GLY A 98 5.35 30.03 -0.99
N ILE A 99 4.45 29.66 -0.07
CA ILE A 99 3.96 28.30 0.09
C ILE A 99 2.99 27.96 -1.05
N GLU A 100 2.05 28.85 -1.36
CA GLU A 100 1.04 28.62 -2.41
C GLU A 100 1.68 28.29 -3.77
N ASN A 101 2.77 28.98 -4.12
CA ASN A 101 3.52 28.72 -5.36
C ASN A 101 4.25 27.36 -5.41
N GLN A 102 4.44 26.70 -4.27
CA GLN A 102 5.17 25.43 -4.18
C GLN A 102 4.24 24.22 -3.98
N ILE A 103 2.98 24.43 -3.58
CA ILE A 103 2.03 23.33 -3.29
C ILE A 103 1.90 22.37 -4.48
N ASP A 104 1.80 22.89 -5.70
CA ASP A 104 1.60 22.08 -6.90
C ASP A 104 2.83 21.22 -7.28
N MET A 105 4.01 21.58 -6.78
CA MET A 105 5.27 20.87 -7.04
C MET A 105 5.50 19.69 -6.08
N ILE A 106 4.64 19.52 -5.06
CA ILE A 106 4.78 18.46 -4.07
C ILE A 106 4.12 17.19 -4.59
N ASP A 107 4.92 16.14 -4.78
CA ASP A 107 4.47 14.85 -5.30
C ASP A 107 3.53 14.10 -4.34
N ASP A 108 3.80 14.19 -3.03
CA ASP A 108 2.99 13.50 -2.04
C ASP A 108 1.61 14.14 -1.89
N SER A 109 0.58 13.38 -2.25
CA SER A 109 -0.81 13.84 -2.23
C SER A 109 -1.33 14.20 -0.83
N TYR A 110 -0.79 13.59 0.24
CA TYR A 110 -1.19 13.91 1.61
C TYR A 110 -0.53 15.20 2.07
N PHE A 111 0.75 15.38 1.78
CA PHE A 111 1.48 16.58 2.14
C PHE A 111 0.96 17.81 1.40
N ARG A 112 0.66 17.66 0.10
CA ARG A 112 -0.03 18.70 -0.69
C ARG A 112 -1.36 19.10 -0.05
N PHE A 113 -2.21 18.12 0.28
CA PHE A 113 -3.47 18.36 0.98
C PHE A 113 -3.25 19.09 2.31
N ALA A 114 -2.26 18.68 3.11
CA ALA A 114 -2.00 19.30 4.40
C ALA A 114 -1.62 20.78 4.29
N LEU A 115 -0.80 21.14 3.30
CA LEU A 115 -0.44 22.53 3.04
C LEU A 115 -1.63 23.35 2.54
N THR A 116 -2.46 22.81 1.64
CA THR A 116 -3.68 23.48 1.17
C THR A 116 -4.65 23.75 2.33
N GLU A 117 -4.86 22.79 3.21
CA GLU A 117 -5.73 22.96 4.38
C GLU A 117 -5.18 24.01 5.35
N MET A 118 -3.85 24.09 5.51
CA MET A 118 -3.20 25.11 6.33
C MET A 118 -3.42 26.54 5.80
N LEU A 119 -3.59 26.71 4.48
CA LEU A 119 -3.92 28.02 3.90
C LEU A 119 -5.35 28.46 4.25
N ILE A 120 -6.26 27.50 4.47
CA ILE A 120 -7.69 27.75 4.68
C ILE A 120 -8.01 27.93 6.17
N TYR A 121 -7.45 27.08 7.02
CA TYR A 121 -7.76 27.08 8.45
C TYR A 121 -6.76 27.93 9.25
N GLN A 122 -7.26 29.00 9.87
CA GLN A 122 -6.50 29.76 10.89
C GLN A 122 -6.47 29.06 12.26
N ASP A 123 -7.43 28.18 12.53
CA ASP A 123 -7.55 27.44 13.78
C ASP A 123 -6.81 26.10 13.69
N ILE A 124 -5.80 25.94 14.54
CA ILE A 124 -4.92 24.77 14.59
C ILE A 124 -5.71 23.50 14.96
N GLU A 125 -6.73 23.59 15.82
CA GLU A 125 -7.50 22.41 16.23
C GLU A 125 -8.31 21.85 15.05
N LYS A 126 -8.94 22.74 14.28
CA LYS A 126 -9.70 22.36 13.08
C LYS A 126 -8.82 21.78 11.99
N LEU A 127 -7.64 22.38 11.76
CA LEU A 127 -6.66 21.86 10.82
C LEU A 127 -6.27 20.43 11.21
N LYS A 128 -5.86 20.23 12.48
CA LYS A 128 -5.47 18.91 12.98
C LYS A 128 -6.59 17.89 12.81
N GLN A 129 -7.83 18.26 13.13
CA GLN A 129 -8.98 17.39 12.95
C GLN A 129 -9.19 16.98 11.48
N SER A 130 -9.02 17.91 10.53
CA SER A 130 -9.12 17.60 9.09
C SER A 130 -8.02 16.62 8.64
N LEU A 131 -6.77 16.87 9.05
CA LEU A 131 -5.63 16.01 8.74
C LEU A 131 -5.80 14.61 9.33
N ASP A 132 -6.25 14.51 10.58
CA ASP A 132 -6.53 13.25 11.27
C ASP A 132 -7.67 12.50 10.57
N ASN A 133 -8.75 13.18 10.20
CA ASN A 133 -9.85 12.59 9.43
C ASN A 133 -9.36 12.03 8.09
N ARG A 134 -8.46 12.74 7.40
CA ARG A 134 -7.88 12.26 6.14
C ARG A 134 -7.01 11.01 6.35
N LEU A 135 -6.19 10.98 7.39
CA LEU A 135 -5.37 9.82 7.76
C LEU A 135 -6.24 8.62 8.11
N ILE A 136 -7.30 8.81 8.90
CA ILE A 136 -8.24 7.76 9.28
C ILE A 136 -8.92 7.20 8.03
N ASN A 137 -9.45 8.05 7.14
CA ASN A 137 -10.07 7.60 5.90
C ASN A 137 -9.10 6.87 4.96
N MET A 138 -7.84 7.31 4.88
CA MET A 138 -6.81 6.58 4.15
C MET A 138 -6.58 5.19 4.76
N ARG A 139 -6.45 5.10 6.08
CA ARG A 139 -6.27 3.84 6.81
C ARG A 139 -7.44 2.89 6.61
N LEU A 140 -8.67 3.38 6.72
CA LEU A 140 -9.88 2.58 6.52
C LEU A 140 -9.93 1.96 5.12
N ARG A 141 -9.55 2.72 4.08
CA ARG A 141 -9.45 2.19 2.70
C ARG A 141 -8.37 1.11 2.59
N HIS A 142 -7.23 1.27 3.25
CA HIS A 142 -6.19 0.24 3.25
C HIS A 142 -6.63 -1.02 3.99
N LEU A 143 -7.28 -0.89 5.15
CA LEU A 143 -7.83 -2.01 5.91
C LEU A 143 -8.89 -2.76 5.11
N SER A 144 -9.84 -2.04 4.49
CA SER A 144 -10.88 -2.66 3.66
C SER A 144 -10.32 -3.43 2.47
N CYS A 145 -9.15 -3.07 1.95
CA CYS A 145 -8.53 -3.80 0.84
C CYS A 145 -7.53 -4.87 1.32
N GLN A 146 -7.17 -4.88 2.61
CA GLN A 146 -6.32 -5.91 3.22
C GLN A 146 -7.15 -7.07 3.79
N GLU A 147 -8.39 -6.80 4.20
CA GLU A 147 -9.31 -7.82 4.72
C GLU A 147 -9.93 -8.70 3.64
N VAL A 148 -9.91 -8.28 2.37
CA VAL A 148 -10.44 -9.01 1.20
C VAL A 148 -9.42 -10.02 0.70
#